data_AF-A0A3S4L0U1-F1
#
_entry.id   AF-A0A3S4L0U1-F1
#
_cell.length_a   1.000
_cell.length_b   1.000
_cell.length_c   1.000
_cell.angle_alpha   90.00
_cell.angle_beta   90.00
_cell.angle_gamma   90.00
#
_symmetry.space_group_name_H-M   'P 1'
#
loop_
_entity.id
_entity.type
_entity.pdbx_description
1 polymer ?
#
loop_
_entity_poly.entity_id
_entity_poly.type
_entity_poly.pdbx_seq_one_letter_code
_entity_poly.pdbx_strand_id
1 'polypeptide(L)'
;MAKMKGFTLLEFLIVLLISSMLLLTALPVWQQNQEQSVLSKEQQRLYLFFRTIQRRVENSNQVWFLVANRDLASQKWCIAAQVKSDKICNCLQPHLCPEELMANIYQPLFPTQTMISSKHYFPQEMARFSGIRNTIQADCFLLQAGQAKTLFSFFNVGSLKLKQGNSLSACGEP
;
A
#
# COMPACT_ATOMS: atom_id res chain seq x y z
N MET A 1 -22.16 35.36 45.99
CA MET A 1 -20.72 35.66 45.82
C MET A 1 -19.96 34.34 45.68
N ALA A 2 -19.57 33.96 44.47
CA ALA A 2 -18.85 32.71 44.25
C ALA A 2 -17.40 32.87 44.75
N LYS A 3 -17.00 32.03 45.71
CA LYS A 3 -15.67 32.03 46.30
C LYS A 3 -14.70 31.45 45.26
N MET A 4 -13.91 32.28 44.58
CA MET A 4 -12.83 31.80 43.72
C MET A 4 -11.75 31.18 44.61
N LYS A 5 -11.69 29.85 44.64
CA LYS A 5 -10.57 29.10 45.24
C LYS A 5 -9.38 29.21 44.29
N GLY A 6 -8.29 29.80 44.78
CA GLY A 6 -7.03 29.85 44.04
C GLY A 6 -6.44 28.45 43.88
N PHE A 7 -5.95 28.14 42.69
CA PHE A 7 -5.28 26.89 42.39
C PHE A 7 -3.94 26.83 43.14
N THR A 8 -3.71 25.79 43.94
CA THR A 8 -2.44 25.64 44.65
C THR A 8 -1.34 25.17 43.69
N LEU A 9 -0.08 25.55 43.95
CA LEU A 9 1.07 25.10 43.15
C LEU A 9 1.14 23.56 43.06
N LEU A 10 0.78 22.88 44.15
CA LEU A 10 0.71 21.42 44.21
C LEU A 10 -0.35 20.87 43.25
N GLU A 11 -1.57 21.42 43.26
CA GLU A 11 -2.63 21.01 42.32
C GLU A 11 -2.20 21.22 40.86
N PHE A 12 -1.46 22.30 40.57
CA PHE A 12 -0.94 22.56 39.22
C PHE A 12 0.06 21.50 38.77
N LEU A 13 1.00 21.13 39.64
CA LEU A 13 1.97 20.06 39.37
C LEU A 13 1.29 18.70 39.20
N ILE A 14 0.26 18.40 40.00
CA ILE A 14 -0.52 17.16 39.87
C ILE A 14 -1.26 17.12 38.53
N VAL A 15 -1.90 18.22 38.11
CA VAL A 15 -2.58 18.27 36.80
C VAL A 15 -1.60 18.12 35.65
N LEU A 16 -0.43 18.75 35.72
CA LEU A 16 0.63 18.59 34.71
C LEU A 16 1.17 17.16 34.66
N LEU A 17 1.34 16.52 35.81
CA LEU A 17 1.79 15.13 35.87
C LEU A 17 0.76 14.20 35.22
N ILE A 18 -0.52 14.36 35.56
CA ILE A 18 -1.61 13.55 35.00
C ILE A 18 -1.74 13.80 33.49
N SER A 19 -1.68 15.06 33.04
CA SER A 19 -1.79 15.37 31.61
C SER A 19 -0.61 14.82 30.81
N SER A 20 0.60 14.87 31.36
CA SER A 20 1.78 14.26 30.75
C SER A 20 1.64 12.74 30.62
N MET A 21 1.15 12.06 31.66
CA MET A 21 0.91 10.62 31.61
C MET A 21 -0.15 10.24 30.57
N LEU A 22 -1.22 11.02 30.45
CA LEU A 22 -2.25 10.83 29.44
C LEU A 22 -1.70 11.05 28.03
N LEU A 23 -0.90 12.09 27.80
CA LEU A 23 -0.31 12.36 26.49
C LEU A 23 0.65 11.26 26.04
N LEU A 24 1.45 10.71 26.95
CA LEU A 24 2.38 9.62 26.66
C LEU A 24 1.69 8.34 26.19
N THR A 25 0.42 8.14 26.54
CA THR A 25 -0.35 6.94 26.16
C THR A 25 -1.32 7.20 25.01
N ALA A 26 -2.00 8.36 25.01
CA ALA A 26 -2.97 8.71 23.98
C ALA A 26 -2.32 8.93 22.60
N LEU A 27 -1.16 9.58 22.53
CA LEU A 27 -0.46 9.86 21.28
C LEU A 27 -0.05 8.59 20.51
N PRO A 28 0.69 7.63 21.09
CA PRO A 28 1.10 6.44 20.36
C PRO A 28 -0.10 5.58 19.93
N VAL A 29 -1.14 5.46 20.77
CA VAL A 29 -2.36 4.72 20.44
C VAL A 29 -3.10 5.37 19.27
N TRP A 30 -3.22 6.70 19.29
CA TRP A 30 -3.85 7.43 18.20
C TRP A 30 -3.08 7.28 16.88
N GLN A 31 -1.76 7.42 16.92
CA GLN A 31 -0.90 7.21 15.75
C GLN A 31 -1.04 5.79 15.18
N GLN A 32 -1.00 4.76 16.03
CA GLN A 32 -1.17 3.38 15.60
C GLN A 32 -2.54 3.13 14.93
N ASN A 33 -3.62 3.66 15.51
CA ASN A 33 -4.95 3.54 14.92
C ASN A 33 -5.07 4.27 13.58
N GLN A 34 -4.43 5.43 13.45
CA GLN A 34 -4.39 6.16 12.19
C GLN A 34 -3.65 5.36 11.12
N GLU A 35 -2.48 4.81 11.42
CA GLU A 35 -1.69 3.97 10.51
C GLU A 35 -2.49 2.75 10.03
N GLN A 36 -3.20 2.07 10.93
CA GLN A 36 -4.07 0.94 10.56
C GLN A 36 -5.26 1.36 9.69
N SER A 37 -5.86 2.53 9.95
CA SER A 37 -6.95 3.07 9.13
C SER A 37 -6.47 3.42 7.72
N VAL A 38 -5.29 4.04 7.60
CA VAL A 38 -4.65 4.35 6.33
C VAL A 38 -4.35 3.07 5.55
N LEU A 39 -3.71 2.10 6.20
CA LEU A 39 -3.35 0.82 5.60
C LEU A 39 -4.58 0.07 5.10
N SER A 40 -5.64 -0.06 5.91
CA SER A 40 -6.85 -0.79 5.54
C SER A 40 -7.59 -0.17 4.35
N LYS A 41 -7.68 1.16 4.29
CA LYS A 41 -8.26 1.88 3.15
C LYS A 41 -7.48 1.64 1.86
N GLU A 42 -6.16 1.76 1.92
CA GLU A 42 -5.28 1.52 0.75
C GLU A 42 -5.30 0.07 0.32
N GLN A 43 -5.31 -0.84 1.29
CA GLN A 43 -5.41 -2.26 1.05
C GLN A 43 -6.68 -2.61 0.27
N GLN A 44 -7.84 -2.07 0.69
CA GLN A 44 -9.11 -2.29 0.02
C GLN A 44 -9.10 -1.71 -1.40
N ARG A 45 -8.56 -0.49 -1.59
CA ARG A 45 -8.45 0.14 -2.91
C ARG A 45 -7.57 -0.65 -3.86
N LEU A 46 -6.39 -1.09 -3.40
CA LEU A 46 -5.51 -1.96 -4.17
C LEU A 46 -6.18 -3.29 -4.51
N TYR A 47 -6.86 -3.90 -3.55
CA TYR A 47 -7.60 -5.14 -3.79
C TYR A 47 -8.64 -4.97 -4.92
N LEU A 48 -9.44 -3.91 -4.87
CA LEU A 48 -10.43 -3.60 -5.91
C LEU A 48 -9.78 -3.30 -7.27
N PHE A 49 -8.65 -2.59 -7.27
CA PHE A 49 -7.85 -2.34 -8.47
C PHE A 49 -7.43 -3.67 -9.11
N PHE A 50 -6.76 -4.56 -8.36
CA PHE A 50 -6.33 -5.85 -8.89
C PHE A 50 -7.49 -6.72 -9.36
N ARG A 51 -8.61 -6.76 -8.62
CA ARG A 51 -9.83 -7.49 -9.06
C ARG A 51 -10.39 -6.94 -10.37
N THR A 52 -10.21 -5.66 -10.65
CA THR A 52 -10.63 -5.04 -11.91
C THR A 52 -9.65 -5.40 -13.03
N ILE A 53 -8.34 -5.39 -12.75
CA ILE A 53 -7.32 -5.84 -13.70
C ILE A 53 -7.52 -7.31 -14.05
N GLN A 54 -7.71 -8.19 -13.07
CA GLN A 54 -7.96 -9.62 -13.29
C GLN A 54 -9.11 -9.87 -14.27
N ARG A 55 -10.27 -9.23 -14.05
CA ARG A 55 -11.42 -9.33 -14.96
C ARG A 55 -11.09 -8.83 -16.38
N ARG A 56 -10.31 -7.76 -16.51
CA ARG A 56 -9.89 -7.25 -17.83
C ARG A 56 -8.93 -8.23 -18.52
N VAL A 57 -7.99 -8.81 -17.77
CA VAL A 57 -7.04 -9.80 -18.27
C VAL A 57 -7.79 -11.03 -18.81
N GLU A 58 -8.70 -11.58 -18.01
CA GLU A 58 -9.57 -12.72 -18.38
C GLU A 58 -10.34 -12.45 -19.68
N ASN A 59 -10.91 -11.26 -19.84
CA ASN A 59 -11.66 -10.89 -21.04
C ASN A 59 -10.77 -10.57 -22.27
N SER A 60 -9.50 -10.28 -22.06
CA SER A 60 -8.59 -9.86 -23.15
C SER A 60 -7.88 -11.01 -23.85
N ASN A 61 -7.80 -12.21 -23.24
CA ASN A 61 -6.95 -13.32 -23.68
C ASN A 61 -5.47 -12.92 -23.90
N GLN A 62 -5.00 -11.88 -23.21
CA GLN A 62 -3.63 -11.39 -23.30
C GLN A 62 -2.87 -11.63 -21.99
N VAL A 63 -1.54 -11.51 -22.06
CA VAL A 63 -0.68 -11.46 -20.87
C VAL A 63 -0.50 -10.00 -20.49
N TRP A 64 -0.69 -9.70 -19.21
CA TRP A 64 -0.50 -8.37 -18.64
C TRP A 64 0.63 -8.37 -17.62
N PHE A 65 1.41 -7.30 -17.62
CA PHE A 65 2.44 -7.04 -16.62
C PHE A 65 1.90 -6.09 -15.56
N LEU A 66 2.18 -6.41 -14.31
CA LEU A 66 2.10 -5.48 -13.20
C LEU A 66 3.49 -4.91 -12.95
N VAL A 67 3.61 -3.60 -12.95
CA VAL A 67 4.88 -2.89 -12.82
C VAL A 67 4.74 -1.95 -11.64
N ALA A 68 5.58 -2.14 -10.62
CA ALA A 68 5.65 -1.26 -9.46
C ALA A 68 6.69 -0.17 -9.70
N ASN A 69 6.33 1.09 -9.48
CA ASN A 69 7.27 2.18 -9.44
C ASN A 69 7.30 2.77 -8.03
N ARG A 70 8.49 3.10 -7.55
CA ARG A 70 8.69 3.74 -6.26
C ARG A 70 9.84 4.71 -6.35
N ASP A 71 9.64 5.89 -5.78
CA ASP A 71 10.66 6.88 -5.53
C ASP A 71 10.73 7.15 -4.02
N LEU A 72 11.87 6.77 -3.43
CA LEU A 72 12.13 6.95 -2.00
C LEU A 72 12.41 8.41 -1.65
N ALA A 73 12.95 9.20 -2.58
CA ALA A 73 13.30 10.60 -2.34
C ALA A 73 12.03 11.46 -2.23
N SER A 74 11.08 11.28 -3.15
CA SER A 74 9.81 12.02 -3.12
C SER A 74 8.70 11.32 -2.34
N GLN A 75 8.96 10.15 -1.75
CA GLN A 75 7.96 9.31 -1.07
C GLN A 75 6.73 9.06 -1.94
N LYS A 76 6.96 8.63 -3.18
CA LYS A 76 5.90 8.33 -4.14
C LYS A 76 6.00 6.89 -4.61
N TRP A 77 4.85 6.29 -4.87
CA TRP A 77 4.77 4.99 -5.51
C TRP A 77 3.48 4.87 -6.31
N CYS A 78 3.47 3.95 -7.25
CA CYS A 78 2.31 3.62 -8.06
C CYS A 78 2.48 2.22 -8.66
N ILE A 79 1.40 1.68 -9.22
CA ILE A 79 1.41 0.39 -9.91
C ILE A 79 0.75 0.57 -11.27
N ALA A 80 1.43 0.23 -12.35
CA ALA A 80 0.84 0.11 -13.67
C ALA A 80 0.47 -1.35 -13.96
N ALA A 81 -0.72 -1.56 -14.49
CA ALA A 81 -1.11 -2.82 -15.13
C ALA A 81 -1.21 -2.57 -16.63
N GLN A 82 -0.38 -3.25 -17.43
CA GLN A 82 -0.29 -3.03 -18.88
C GLN A 82 -0.32 -4.35 -19.64
N VAL A 83 -0.63 -4.30 -20.93
CA VAL A 83 -0.43 -5.44 -21.83
C VAL A 83 1.07 -5.73 -21.97
N LYS A 84 1.44 -7.01 -22.06
CA LYS A 84 2.82 -7.45 -22.31
C LYS A 84 3.34 -6.79 -23.58
N SER A 85 4.46 -6.08 -23.44
CA SER A 85 5.17 -5.38 -24.51
C SER A 85 6.63 -5.23 -24.10
N ASP A 86 7.50 -4.93 -25.07
CA ASP A 86 8.90 -4.59 -24.82
C ASP A 86 9.03 -3.22 -24.13
N LYS A 87 8.02 -2.37 -24.26
CA LYS A 87 7.94 -1.08 -23.56
C LYS A 87 7.25 -1.25 -22.20
N ILE A 88 7.86 -0.69 -21.17
CA ILE A 88 7.34 -0.71 -19.80
C ILE A 88 6.96 0.71 -19.38
N CYS A 89 5.74 0.88 -18.87
CA CYS A 89 5.21 2.17 -18.44
C CYS A 89 5.80 2.58 -17.08
N ASN A 90 6.37 3.78 -17.02
CA ASN A 90 6.73 4.43 -15.75
C ASN A 90 5.51 5.18 -15.20
N CYS A 91 4.78 4.59 -14.25
CA CYS A 91 3.56 5.24 -13.73
C CYS A 91 3.80 6.51 -12.90
N LEU A 92 5.06 6.84 -12.54
CA LEU A 92 5.40 8.13 -11.95
C LEU A 92 5.36 9.26 -12.99
N GLN A 93 5.42 8.91 -14.27
CA GLN A 93 5.32 9.82 -15.42
C GLN A 93 4.28 9.27 -16.42
N PRO A 94 2.99 9.25 -16.06
CA PRO A 94 1.95 8.56 -16.83
C PRO A 94 1.79 9.11 -18.26
N HIS A 95 2.09 10.39 -18.48
CA HIS A 95 2.02 11.06 -19.77
C HIS A 95 3.07 10.56 -20.78
N LEU A 96 4.12 9.87 -20.33
CA LEU A 96 5.15 9.28 -21.19
C LEU A 96 4.84 7.83 -21.56
N CYS A 97 3.78 7.23 -20.99
CA CYS A 97 3.43 5.85 -21.28
C CYS A 97 2.74 5.75 -22.65
N PRO A 98 3.22 4.88 -23.55
CA PRO A 98 2.58 4.65 -24.84
C PRO A 98 1.13 4.16 -24.70
N GLU A 99 0.21 4.69 -25.49
CA GLU A 99 -1.22 4.32 -25.45
C GLU A 99 -1.45 2.83 -25.79
N GLU A 100 -0.60 2.26 -26.66
CA GLU A 100 -0.61 0.84 -27.04
C GLU A 100 -0.48 -0.13 -25.85
N LEU A 101 0.04 0.33 -24.71
CA LEU A 101 0.16 -0.49 -23.50
C LEU A 101 -1.17 -0.69 -22.77
N MET A 102 -2.20 0.10 -23.10
CA MET A 102 -3.50 0.13 -22.43
C MET A 102 -3.35 0.17 -20.89
N ALA A 103 -2.38 0.95 -20.42
CA ALA A 103 -1.94 0.93 -19.04
C ALA A 103 -3.03 1.48 -18.10
N ASN A 104 -3.44 0.66 -17.14
CA ASN A 104 -4.24 1.09 -16.01
C ASN A 104 -3.33 1.41 -14.83
N ILE A 105 -3.39 2.64 -14.34
CA ILE A 105 -2.47 3.11 -13.31
C ILE A 105 -3.21 3.25 -11.98
N TYR A 106 -2.65 2.62 -10.94
CA TYR A 106 -3.01 2.83 -9.56
C TYR A 106 -2.13 3.90 -8.94
N GLN A 107 -2.76 4.90 -8.31
CA GLN A 107 -2.09 5.87 -7.46
C GLN A 107 -2.63 5.76 -6.01
N PRO A 108 -1.74 5.82 -5.00
CA PRO A 108 -2.16 5.79 -3.60
C PRO A 108 -3.02 7.01 -3.26
N LEU A 109 -4.00 6.80 -2.39
CA LEU A 109 -4.77 7.84 -1.71
C LEU A 109 -3.92 8.63 -0.70
N PHE A 110 -2.98 7.96 -0.04
CA PHE A 110 -2.10 8.52 0.98
C PHE A 110 -0.62 8.33 0.60
N PRO A 111 -0.13 9.03 -0.45
CA PRO A 111 1.22 8.83 -0.98
C PRO A 111 2.33 9.03 0.06
N THR A 112 2.17 10.01 0.95
CA THR A 112 3.16 10.34 1.97
C THR A 112 3.11 9.45 3.22
N GLN A 113 2.05 8.66 3.37
CA GLN A 113 1.84 7.82 4.56
C GLN A 113 1.97 6.33 4.23
N THR A 114 2.01 5.97 2.95
CA THR A 114 2.12 4.59 2.50
C THR A 114 3.28 4.36 1.57
N MET A 115 3.82 3.15 1.63
CA MET A 115 4.88 2.73 0.73
C MET A 115 4.74 1.26 0.36
N ILE A 116 5.12 0.92 -0.87
CA ILE A 116 5.22 -0.48 -1.29
C ILE A 116 6.66 -0.99 -1.23
N SER A 117 6.82 -2.27 -0.90
CA SER A 117 8.08 -3.00 -0.97
C SER A 117 7.90 -4.24 -1.85
N SER A 118 8.65 -4.38 -2.94
CA SER A 118 8.62 -5.56 -3.83
C SER A 118 10.04 -5.99 -4.17
N LYS A 119 10.20 -7.21 -4.67
CA LYS A 119 11.48 -7.73 -5.16
C LYS A 119 11.88 -7.06 -6.48
N HIS A 120 10.90 -6.77 -7.33
CA HIS A 120 11.11 -6.16 -8.64
C HIS A 120 10.35 -4.83 -8.73
N TYR A 121 11.01 -3.85 -9.32
CA TYR A 121 10.44 -2.55 -9.64
C TYR A 121 10.74 -2.23 -11.09
N PHE A 122 10.05 -1.23 -11.62
CA PHE A 122 10.39 -0.62 -12.89
C PHE A 122 11.92 -0.47 -13.06
N PRO A 123 12.49 -0.90 -14.20
CA PRO A 123 11.82 -1.28 -15.45
C PRO A 123 11.37 -2.74 -15.54
N GLN A 124 11.41 -3.53 -14.47
CA GLN A 124 10.97 -4.93 -14.45
C GLN A 124 9.53 -5.07 -13.98
N GLU A 125 8.81 -6.10 -14.46
CA GLU A 125 7.51 -6.44 -13.93
C GLU A 125 7.63 -7.06 -12.53
N MET A 126 6.74 -6.66 -11.62
CA MET A 126 6.60 -7.30 -10.31
C MET A 126 5.68 -8.52 -10.34
N ALA A 127 4.82 -8.66 -11.35
CA ALA A 127 3.96 -9.83 -11.50
C ALA A 127 3.42 -9.90 -12.91
N ARG A 128 2.94 -11.09 -13.31
CA ARG A 128 2.37 -11.34 -14.62
C ARG A 128 1.02 -12.03 -14.51
N PHE A 129 -0.01 -11.45 -15.12
CA PHE A 129 -1.34 -12.05 -15.20
C PHE A 129 -1.57 -12.59 -16.61
N SER A 130 -1.97 -13.85 -16.74
CA SER A 130 -2.20 -14.50 -18.03
C SER A 130 -3.69 -14.80 -18.22
N GLY A 131 -4.35 -14.12 -19.15
CA GLY A 131 -5.73 -14.40 -19.53
C GLY A 131 -5.88 -15.69 -20.36
N ILE A 132 -4.79 -16.21 -20.92
CA ILE A 132 -4.79 -17.42 -21.76
C ILE A 132 -4.84 -18.69 -20.90
N ARG A 133 -4.15 -18.68 -19.76
CA ARG A 133 -4.06 -19.83 -18.85
C ARG A 133 -4.79 -19.62 -17.53
N ASN A 134 -5.39 -18.43 -17.33
CA ASN A 134 -5.90 -17.95 -16.04
C ASN A 134 -4.87 -18.11 -14.90
N THR A 135 -3.58 -17.99 -15.23
CA THR A 135 -2.49 -18.11 -14.28
C THR A 135 -1.88 -16.76 -13.95
N ILE A 136 -1.44 -16.61 -12.70
CA ILE A 136 -0.60 -15.49 -12.29
C ILE A 136 0.78 -16.07 -12.00
N GLN A 137 1.86 -15.48 -12.52
CA GLN A 137 3.18 -15.85 -12.02
C GLN A 137 3.29 -15.34 -10.57
N ALA A 138 3.40 -16.26 -9.61
CA ALA A 138 3.43 -15.94 -8.20
C ALA A 138 4.55 -14.95 -7.87
N ASP A 139 4.15 -13.79 -7.37
CA ASP A 139 5.03 -12.79 -6.79
C ASP A 139 4.24 -12.09 -5.67
N CYS A 140 4.92 -11.26 -4.91
CA CYS A 140 4.38 -10.63 -3.73
C CYS A 140 4.92 -9.22 -3.55
N PHE A 141 4.20 -8.43 -2.75
CA PHE A 141 4.72 -7.15 -2.29
C PHE A 141 4.10 -6.81 -0.93
N LEU A 142 4.83 -6.00 -0.16
CA LEU A 142 4.34 -5.40 1.07
C LEU A 142 3.74 -4.04 0.76
N LEU A 143 2.59 -3.76 1.38
CA LEU A 143 2.08 -2.41 1.58
C LEU A 143 2.32 -2.04 3.04
N GLN A 144 2.92 -0.89 3.29
CA GLN A 144 3.24 -0.39 4.63
C GLN A 144 2.65 1.00 4.84
N ALA A 145 2.11 1.24 6.02
CA ALA A 145 1.76 2.57 6.52
C ALA A 145 2.32 2.71 7.94
N GLY A 146 3.39 3.50 8.11
CA GLY A 146 4.13 3.58 9.37
C GLY A 146 4.62 2.20 9.85
N GLN A 147 4.17 1.73 11.02
CA GLN A 147 4.48 0.40 11.54
C GLN A 147 3.54 -0.71 11.03
N ALA A 148 2.35 -0.34 10.53
CA ALA A 148 1.38 -1.28 10.02
C ALA A 148 1.80 -1.81 8.63
N LYS A 149 1.71 -3.12 8.42
CA LYS A 149 2.10 -3.78 7.16
C LYS A 149 1.09 -4.86 6.75
N THR A 150 0.86 -4.97 5.45
CA THR A 150 0.10 -6.06 4.83
C THR A 150 0.88 -6.63 3.66
N LEU A 151 0.92 -7.96 3.58
CA LEU A 151 1.49 -8.68 2.44
C LEU A 151 0.39 -9.00 1.41
N PHE A 152 0.62 -8.55 0.19
CA PHE A 152 -0.11 -8.98 -0.99
C PHE A 152 0.65 -10.12 -1.65
N SER A 153 -0.03 -11.25 -1.84
CA SER A 153 0.54 -12.42 -2.50
C SER A 153 -0.39 -12.87 -3.62
N PHE A 154 0.17 -12.93 -4.83
CA PHE A 154 -0.51 -13.49 -5.99
C PHE A 154 -0.21 -14.98 -6.09
N PHE A 155 -1.23 -15.82 -6.25
CA PHE A 155 -1.07 -17.26 -6.41
C PHE A 155 -1.36 -17.70 -7.85
N ASN A 156 -0.72 -18.79 -8.27
CA ASN A 156 -0.77 -19.35 -9.62
C ASN A 156 -2.17 -19.62 -10.19
N VAL A 157 -3.20 -19.67 -9.34
CA VAL A 157 -4.62 -19.87 -9.70
C VAL A 157 -5.44 -18.58 -9.80
N GLY A 158 -4.81 -17.42 -9.94
CA GLY A 158 -5.54 -16.14 -10.05
C GLY A 158 -6.00 -15.55 -8.71
N SER A 159 -5.76 -16.24 -7.59
CA SER A 159 -6.21 -15.75 -6.27
C SER A 159 -5.25 -14.70 -5.69
N LEU A 160 -5.84 -13.60 -5.20
CA LEU A 160 -5.15 -12.56 -4.44
C LEU A 160 -5.40 -12.81 -2.95
N LYS A 161 -4.34 -13.14 -2.19
CA LYS A 161 -4.46 -13.28 -0.72
C LYS A 161 -3.81 -12.11 -0.03
N LEU A 162 -4.48 -11.65 1.01
CA LEU A 162 -4.01 -10.64 1.95
C LEU A 162 -3.57 -11.39 3.21
N LYS A 163 -2.30 -11.24 3.58
CA LYS A 163 -1.79 -11.77 4.85
C LYS A 163 -1.33 -10.61 5.72
N GLN A 164 -1.67 -10.65 7.01
CA GLN A 164 -0.95 -9.84 7.99
C GLN A 164 0.46 -10.45 8.09
N GLY A 165 1.46 -9.72 7.60
CA GLY A 165 2.82 -10.24 7.44
C GLY A 165 3.84 -9.12 7.54
N ASN A 166 4.93 -9.37 8.26
CA ASN A 166 5.90 -8.34 8.65
C ASN A 166 7.12 -8.24 7.73
N SER A 167 7.27 -9.14 6.76
CA SER A 167 8.45 -9.21 5.90
C SER A 167 8.14 -9.80 4.52
N LEU A 168 8.96 -9.42 3.53
CA LEU A 168 8.97 -10.02 2.19
C LEU A 168 9.47 -11.48 2.23
N SER A 169 10.18 -11.90 3.28
CA SER A 169 10.54 -13.30 3.47
C SER A 169 9.33 -14.20 3.77
N ALA A 170 8.16 -13.63 4.10
CA ALA A 170 6.90 -14.37 4.22
C ALA A 170 6.21 -14.61 2.86
N CYS A 171 6.78 -14.09 1.77
CA CYS A 171 6.47 -14.58 0.44
C CYS A 171 7.01 -16.00 0.34
N GLY A 172 6.11 -16.98 0.36
CA GLY A 172 6.51 -18.37 0.14
C GLY A 172 7.29 -18.46 -1.16
N GLU A 173 8.33 -19.29 -1.18
CA GLU A 173 9.01 -19.65 -2.41
C GLU A 173 7.98 -20.15 -3.44
N PRO A 174 8.17 -19.81 -4.73
CA PRO A 174 7.20 -20.06 -5.81
C PRO A 174 6.78 -21.53 -5.95
#